data_AF-A0A077ZSH5-F1
#
_entry.id   AF-A0A077ZSH5-F1
#
_cell.length_a   1.000
_cell.length_b   1.000
_cell.length_c   1.000
_cell.angle_alpha   90.00
_cell.angle_beta   90.00
_cell.angle_gamma   90.00
#
_symmetry.space_group_name_H-M   'P 1'
#
loop_
_entity.id
_entity.type
_entity.pdbx_description
1 polymer ?
#
loop_
_entity_poly.entity_id
_entity_poly.type
_entity_poly.pdbx_seq_one_letter_code
_entity_poly.pdbx_strand_id
1 'polypeptide(L)'
;MASMSDITSPLTHSGNTGGTYPCPVKSPDPRAVNCMGSTQYDVLTGGNRLTGENGLKPEESKQATIGLRIEPTSNLSLGLDLWDVKMENQIAQLPEAIVFGHPERYPNLFSTFYEPGQGGNILVGTLPSYNIANAHYRGIDWDHSFKTATPLGKLSLNWTGTYMLMPL
;
A
#
# COMPACT_ATOMS: atom_id res chain seq x y z
N MET A 1 -5.65 0.15 7.42
CA MET A 1 -5.45 -0.20 8.83
C MET A 1 -4.95 -1.64 8.88
N ALA A 2 -3.94 -1.94 9.69
CA ALA A 2 -3.43 -3.30 9.89
C ALA A 2 -4.58 -4.27 10.22
N SER A 3 -4.79 -5.25 9.36
CA SER A 3 -5.81 -6.28 9.54
C SER A 3 -5.22 -7.49 10.26
N MET A 4 -6.05 -8.29 10.92
CA MET A 4 -5.61 -9.55 11.55
C MET A 4 -4.88 -10.46 10.53
N SER A 5 -5.29 -10.42 9.26
CA SER A 5 -4.64 -11.14 8.16
C SER A 5 -3.21 -10.68 7.90
N ASP A 6 -2.88 -9.40 8.09
CA ASP A 6 -1.51 -8.90 7.87
C ASP A 6 -0.51 -9.46 8.88
N ILE A 7 -0.99 -10.02 9.99
CA ILE A 7 -0.17 -10.67 11.02
C ILE A 7 -0.26 -12.19 10.89
N THR A 8 -1.48 -12.72 10.73
CA THR A 8 -1.76 -14.15 10.96
C THR A 8 -1.77 -15.00 9.69
N SER A 9 -2.00 -14.38 8.52
CA SER A 9 -2.08 -15.13 7.27
C SER A 9 -0.77 -15.89 7.02
N PRO A 10 -0.82 -17.21 6.78
CA PRO A 10 0.36 -17.95 6.41
C PRO A 10 0.93 -17.42 5.09
N LEU A 11 2.23 -17.61 4.89
CA LEU A 11 2.84 -17.40 3.58
C LEU A 11 2.24 -18.43 2.61
N THR A 12 1.60 -17.95 1.56
CA THR A 12 1.03 -18.78 0.49
C THR A 12 1.62 -18.38 -0.85
N HIS A 13 1.67 -19.33 -1.78
CA HIS A 13 2.16 -19.09 -3.13
C HIS A 13 1.33 -18.01 -3.83
N SER A 14 2.02 -17.05 -4.45
CA SER A 14 1.45 -15.81 -5.01
C SER A 14 2.03 -15.56 -6.41
N GLY A 15 2.13 -16.62 -7.20
CA GLY A 15 2.73 -16.56 -8.53
C GLY A 15 4.26 -16.49 -8.47
N ASN A 16 4.82 -15.98 -9.55
CA ASN A 16 6.26 -15.82 -9.74
C ASN A 16 6.63 -14.36 -9.91
N THR A 17 7.93 -14.08 -9.85
CA THR A 17 8.44 -12.75 -10.09
C THR A 17 8.12 -12.28 -11.50
N GLY A 18 7.72 -11.02 -11.64
CA GLY A 18 7.55 -10.38 -12.95
C GLY A 18 8.87 -10.30 -13.73
N GLY A 19 9.99 -10.11 -13.02
CA GLY A 19 11.35 -10.10 -13.60
C GLY A 19 12.07 -11.45 -13.55
N THR A 20 13.11 -11.59 -14.37
CA THR A 20 14.09 -12.68 -14.28
C THR A 20 15.27 -12.24 -13.43
N TYR A 21 15.63 -13.03 -12.42
CA TYR A 21 16.72 -12.73 -11.50
C TYR A 21 17.76 -13.85 -11.51
N PRO A 22 19.05 -13.57 -11.23
CA PRO A 22 20.01 -14.62 -10.92
C PRO A 22 19.68 -15.25 -9.56
N CYS A 23 20.25 -16.44 -9.31
CA CYS A 23 20.14 -17.10 -8.02
C CYS A 23 20.53 -16.16 -6.86
N PRO A 24 19.58 -15.82 -5.97
CA PRO A 24 19.80 -14.79 -4.97
C PRO A 24 20.66 -15.28 -3.80
N VAL A 25 20.72 -16.59 -3.57
CA VAL A 25 21.56 -17.21 -2.54
C VAL A 25 22.77 -17.89 -3.19
N LYS A 26 23.91 -17.91 -2.50
CA LYS A 26 25.14 -18.55 -3.02
C LYS A 26 25.72 -19.49 -1.96
N SER A 27 26.47 -20.50 -2.38
CA SER A 27 27.27 -21.34 -1.47
C SER A 27 28.12 -20.43 -0.55
N PRO A 28 28.19 -20.71 0.77
CA PRO A 28 27.81 -21.94 1.46
C PRO A 28 26.35 -22.03 1.95
N ASP A 29 25.45 -21.16 1.49
CA ASP A 29 24.02 -21.22 1.86
C ASP A 29 23.40 -22.57 1.40
N PRO A 30 22.81 -23.37 2.31
CA PRO A 30 22.24 -24.66 1.96
C PRO A 30 21.07 -24.56 0.98
N ARG A 31 20.38 -23.41 0.91
CA ARG A 31 19.26 -23.17 -0.02
C ARG A 31 19.72 -22.99 -1.46
N ALA A 32 21.02 -22.76 -1.69
CA ALA A 32 21.57 -22.59 -3.03
C ALA A 32 21.39 -23.83 -3.92
N VAL A 33 21.22 -25.01 -3.34
CA VAL A 33 20.93 -26.25 -4.09
C VAL A 33 19.54 -26.23 -4.75
N ASN A 34 18.63 -25.39 -4.27
CA ASN A 34 17.25 -25.26 -4.78
C ASN A 34 17.09 -24.13 -5.80
N CYS A 35 18.19 -23.50 -6.21
CA CYS A 35 18.18 -22.48 -7.26
C CYS A 35 18.14 -23.08 -8.67
N MET A 36 17.49 -22.35 -9.59
CA MET A 36 17.35 -22.74 -11.01
C MET A 36 18.14 -21.80 -11.96
N GLY A 37 19.25 -21.23 -11.48
CA GLY A 37 20.08 -20.34 -12.30
C GLY A 37 19.49 -18.92 -12.41
N SER A 38 19.24 -18.44 -13.63
CA SER A 38 18.58 -17.14 -13.84
C SER A 38 17.19 -17.36 -14.42
N THR A 39 16.16 -17.08 -13.63
CA THR A 39 14.76 -17.38 -13.95
C THR A 39 13.81 -16.41 -13.24
N GLN A 40 12.52 -16.47 -13.57
CA GLN A 40 11.48 -16.02 -12.66
C GLN A 40 11.41 -16.99 -11.47
N TYR A 41 11.38 -16.45 -10.27
CA TYR A 41 11.31 -17.22 -9.03
C TYR A 41 9.91 -17.17 -8.45
N ASP A 42 9.48 -18.26 -7.83
CA ASP A 42 8.20 -18.28 -7.14
C ASP A 42 8.23 -17.37 -5.91
N VAL A 43 7.11 -16.74 -5.62
CA VAL A 43 6.97 -15.79 -4.52
C VAL A 43 5.87 -16.26 -3.57
N LEU A 44 6.17 -16.25 -2.28
CA LEU A 44 5.19 -16.41 -1.23
C LEU A 44 4.85 -15.06 -0.61
N THR A 45 3.57 -14.75 -0.49
CA THR A 45 3.08 -13.55 0.21
C THR A 45 2.24 -13.95 1.41
N GLY A 46 2.18 -13.11 2.43
CA GLY A 46 1.37 -13.38 3.61
C GLY A 46 1.65 -12.41 4.74
N GLY A 47 1.20 -12.77 5.95
CA GLY A 47 1.36 -11.94 7.12
C GLY A 47 2.78 -11.98 7.69
N ASN A 48 3.14 -10.91 8.40
CA ASN A 48 4.39 -10.85 9.15
C ASN A 48 4.14 -11.22 10.62
N ARG A 49 4.72 -12.36 11.02
CA ARG A 49 4.56 -12.96 12.35
C ARG A 49 5.54 -12.43 13.41
N LEU A 50 6.39 -11.46 13.05
CA LEU A 50 7.30 -10.85 14.00
C LEU A 50 6.51 -10.15 15.12
N THR A 51 7.07 -10.18 16.33
CA THR A 51 6.47 -9.61 17.54
C THR A 51 7.43 -8.60 18.19
N GLY A 52 6.92 -7.83 19.14
CA GLY A 52 7.71 -6.78 19.81
C GLY A 52 8.04 -5.61 18.87
N GLU A 53 9.22 -5.03 19.01
CA GLU A 53 9.64 -3.83 18.26
C GLU A 53 9.73 -4.04 16.74
N ASN A 54 9.94 -5.30 16.32
CA ASN A 54 10.06 -5.72 14.92
C ASN A 54 8.73 -6.22 14.32
N GLY A 55 7.67 -6.25 15.12
CA GLY A 55 6.32 -6.60 14.66
C GLY A 55 5.64 -5.47 13.91
N LEU A 56 4.50 -5.78 13.30
CA LEU A 56 3.67 -4.78 12.65
C LEU A 56 3.15 -3.77 13.66
N LYS A 57 3.26 -2.50 13.29
CA LYS A 57 2.71 -1.35 14.02
C LYS A 57 1.44 -0.87 13.31
N PRO A 58 0.53 -0.19 14.03
CA PRO A 58 -0.59 0.50 13.38
C PRO A 58 -0.08 1.50 12.33
N GLU A 59 -0.83 1.63 11.23
CA GLU A 59 -0.64 2.72 10.28
C GLU A 59 -1.11 4.03 10.94
N GLU A 60 -0.32 5.09 10.78
CA GLU A 60 -0.58 6.39 11.40
C GLU A 60 -1.01 7.42 10.34
N SER A 61 -1.81 8.39 10.77
CA SER A 61 -2.23 9.50 9.90
C SER A 61 -2.16 10.82 10.63
N LYS A 62 -1.68 11.85 9.95
CA LYS A 62 -1.67 13.25 10.39
C LYS A 62 -2.42 14.05 9.35
N GLN A 63 -3.46 14.75 9.79
CA GLN A 63 -4.33 15.53 8.91
C GLN A 63 -4.47 16.96 9.41
N ALA A 64 -4.51 17.90 8.47
CA ALA A 64 -4.82 19.29 8.73
C ALA A 64 -5.76 19.80 7.64
N THR A 65 -6.77 20.58 8.05
CA THR A 65 -7.73 21.20 7.13
C THR A 65 -7.94 22.64 7.53
N ILE A 66 -7.97 23.54 6.54
CA ILE A 66 -8.38 24.93 6.71
C ILE A 66 -9.54 25.21 5.75
N GLY A 67 -10.63 25.72 6.32
CA GLY A 67 -11.88 25.93 5.61
C GLY A 67 -12.34 27.37 5.67
N LEU A 68 -13.04 27.80 4.63
CA LEU A 68 -13.74 29.07 4.57
C LEU A 68 -15.16 28.85 4.06
N ARG A 69 -16.14 29.43 4.76
CA ARG A 69 -17.53 29.47 4.33
C ARG A 69 -17.99 30.91 4.22
N ILE A 70 -18.65 31.25 3.11
CA ILE A 70 -19.18 32.58 2.84
C ILE A 70 -20.63 32.44 2.41
N GLU A 71 -21.48 33.30 2.97
CA GLU A 71 -22.90 33.38 2.66
C GLU A 71 -23.24 34.81 2.24
N PRO A 72 -23.00 35.19 0.97
CA PRO A 72 -23.19 36.56 0.51
C PRO A 72 -24.66 37.01 0.60
N THR A 73 -25.58 36.06 0.47
CA THR A 73 -27.02 36.23 0.57
C THR A 73 -27.62 35.06 1.33
N SER A 74 -28.85 35.21 1.83
CA SER A 74 -29.56 34.15 2.57
C SER A 74 -29.88 32.90 1.73
N ASN A 75 -29.66 32.98 0.42
CA ASN A 75 -30.03 31.95 -0.53
C ASN A 75 -28.84 31.37 -1.30
N LEU A 76 -27.61 31.77 -0.97
CA LEU A 76 -26.37 31.26 -1.54
C LEU A 76 -25.34 30.99 -0.43
N SER A 77 -24.85 29.75 -0.37
CA SER A 77 -23.78 29.32 0.54
C SER A 77 -22.64 28.75 -0.29
N LEU A 78 -21.42 29.24 -0.07
CA LEU A 78 -20.19 28.78 -0.73
C LEU A 78 -19.21 28.31 0.35
N GLY A 79 -18.64 27.12 0.17
CA GLY A 79 -17.62 26.55 1.04
C GLY A 79 -16.40 26.10 0.25
N LEU A 80 -15.23 26.26 0.85
CA LEU A 80 -13.94 25.85 0.31
C LEU A 80 -13.07 25.31 1.45
N ASP A 81 -12.56 24.10 1.30
CA ASP A 81 -11.67 23.46 2.27
C ASP A 81 -10.37 23.03 1.58
N LEU A 82 -9.24 23.49 2.11
CA LEU A 82 -7.91 22.98 1.75
C LEU A 82 -7.50 21.96 2.81
N TRP A 83 -7.21 20.74 2.37
CA TRP A 83 -6.84 19.63 3.26
C TRP A 83 -5.50 19.00 2.88
N ASP A 84 -4.79 18.50 3.90
CA ASP A 84 -3.51 17.80 3.81
C ASP A 84 -3.55 16.58 4.74
N VAL A 85 -3.26 15.40 4.18
CA VAL A 85 -3.25 14.12 4.89
C VAL A 85 -1.94 13.40 4.60
N LYS A 86 -1.15 13.18 5.66
CA LYS A 86 0.07 12.38 5.63
C LYS A 86 -0.20 11.05 6.31
N MET A 87 0.10 9.98 5.60
CA MET A 87 0.01 8.61 6.08
C MET A 87 1.43 8.09 6.31
N GLU A 88 1.70 7.64 7.53
CA GLU A 88 2.99 7.12 7.97
C GLU A 88 2.83 5.65 8.38
N ASN A 89 3.93 4.89 8.34
CA ASN A 89 3.97 3.47 8.72
C ASN A 89 2.94 2.61 7.95
N GLN A 90 2.67 2.92 6.69
CA GLN A 90 1.74 2.12 5.89
C GLN A 90 2.26 0.70 5.70
N ILE A 91 1.35 -0.25 5.79
CA ILE A 91 1.65 -1.67 5.66
C ILE A 91 1.68 -2.02 4.17
N ALA A 92 2.86 -2.41 3.70
CA ALA A 92 3.11 -2.79 2.32
C ALA A 92 4.14 -3.92 2.26
N GLN A 93 4.17 -4.61 1.12
CA GLN A 93 5.22 -5.58 0.83
C GLN A 93 6.41 -4.89 0.18
N LEU A 94 7.61 -5.41 0.43
CA LEU A 94 8.79 -4.99 -0.30
C LEU A 94 8.64 -5.38 -1.78
N PRO A 95 8.96 -4.50 -2.73
CA PRO A 95 8.96 -4.86 -4.14
C PRO A 95 9.95 -6.00 -4.42
N GLU A 96 9.53 -7.00 -5.19
CA GLU A 96 10.38 -8.14 -5.55
C GLU A 96 11.73 -7.71 -6.15
N ALA A 97 11.75 -6.64 -6.96
CA ALA A 97 12.96 -6.16 -7.61
C ALA A 97 14.01 -5.67 -6.60
N ILE A 98 13.57 -5.12 -5.46
CA ILE A 98 14.46 -4.70 -4.38
C ILE A 98 14.99 -5.93 -3.63
N VAL A 99 14.12 -6.90 -3.35
CA VAL A 99 14.49 -8.12 -2.61
C VAL A 99 15.48 -8.96 -3.40
N PHE A 100 15.19 -9.24 -4.67
CA PHE A 100 16.04 -10.04 -5.55
C PHE A 100 17.26 -9.27 -6.10
N GLY A 101 17.19 -7.93 -6.16
CA GLY A 101 18.33 -7.08 -6.53
C GLY A 101 19.38 -6.93 -5.42
N HIS A 102 19.00 -7.13 -4.15
CA HIS A 102 19.87 -7.01 -2.98
C HIS A 102 19.72 -8.20 -2.01
N PRO A 103 19.95 -9.43 -2.47
CA PRO A 103 19.67 -10.60 -1.66
C PRO A 103 20.54 -10.71 -0.40
N GLU A 104 21.74 -10.11 -0.42
CA GLU A 104 22.62 -9.99 0.74
C GLU A 104 22.05 -9.11 1.86
N ARG A 105 21.17 -8.16 1.54
CA ARG A 105 20.48 -7.32 2.52
C ARG A 105 19.23 -7.98 3.08
N TYR A 106 18.63 -8.88 2.31
CA TYR A 106 17.37 -9.55 2.64
C TYR A 106 17.48 -11.08 2.67
N PRO A 107 18.50 -11.69 3.31
CA PRO A 107 18.73 -13.13 3.24
C PRO A 107 17.59 -13.95 3.88
N ASN A 108 16.82 -13.34 4.77
CA ASN A 108 15.67 -13.93 5.45
C ASN A 108 14.38 -13.90 4.59
N LEU A 109 14.40 -13.20 3.45
CA LEU A 109 13.29 -13.14 2.50
C LEU A 109 13.40 -14.19 1.39
N PHE A 110 14.26 -15.18 1.60
CA PHE A 110 14.36 -16.35 0.72
C PHE A 110 14.13 -17.60 1.55
N SER A 111 13.39 -18.56 1.01
CA SER A 111 13.14 -19.83 1.68
C SER A 111 13.06 -20.94 0.64
N THR A 112 12.92 -22.17 1.12
CA THR A 112 12.60 -23.31 0.27
C THR A 112 11.13 -23.68 0.45
N PHE A 113 10.46 -23.97 -0.67
CA PHE A 113 9.07 -24.42 -0.68
C PHE A 113 8.99 -25.74 -1.44
N TYR A 114 8.21 -26.69 -0.94
CA TYR A 114 8.01 -27.96 -1.63
C TYR A 114 6.98 -27.78 -2.74
N GLU A 115 7.40 -27.91 -4.00
CA GLU A 115 6.52 -27.81 -5.16
C GLU A 115 6.32 -29.21 -5.78
N PRO A 116 5.14 -29.84 -5.59
CA PRO A 116 4.87 -31.17 -6.10
C PRO A 116 5.07 -31.28 -7.62
N GLY A 117 4.76 -30.22 -8.38
CA GLY A 117 4.95 -30.20 -9.83
C GLY A 117 6.40 -30.30 -10.28
N GLN A 118 7.36 -29.93 -9.42
CA GLN A 118 8.80 -30.00 -9.69
C GLN A 118 9.49 -31.16 -8.96
N GLY A 119 8.74 -31.97 -8.22
CA GLY A 119 9.24 -33.17 -7.55
C GLY A 119 10.21 -32.89 -6.39
N GLY A 120 10.24 -31.66 -5.85
CA GLY A 120 11.20 -31.29 -4.81
C GLY A 120 11.05 -29.88 -4.26
N ASN A 121 11.98 -29.52 -3.38
CA ASN A 121 12.07 -28.17 -2.84
C ASN A 121 12.65 -27.22 -3.90
N ILE A 122 12.01 -26.07 -4.05
CA ILE A 122 12.44 -24.97 -4.90
C ILE A 122 12.77 -23.76 -4.03
N LEU A 123 13.66 -22.89 -4.51
CA LEU A 123 13.89 -21.61 -3.86
C LEU A 123 12.75 -20.65 -4.19
N VAL A 124 12.23 -19.97 -3.17
CA VAL A 124 11.18 -18.96 -3.28
C VAL A 124 11.59 -17.66 -2.60
N GLY A 125 11.11 -16.53 -3.13
CA GLY A 125 11.10 -15.27 -2.41
C GLY A 125 9.93 -15.23 -1.43
N THR A 126 10.11 -14.62 -0.26
CA THR A 126 9.03 -14.38 0.70
C THR A 126 8.85 -12.88 0.89
N LEU A 127 7.64 -12.39 0.60
CA LEU A 127 7.29 -10.97 0.67
C LEU A 127 6.15 -10.77 1.70
N PRO A 128 6.44 -10.90 3.01
CA PRO A 128 5.45 -10.59 4.03
C PRO A 128 5.24 -9.07 4.14
N SER A 129 4.16 -8.69 4.81
CA SER A 129 3.80 -7.28 5.03
C SER A 129 4.73 -6.57 6.04
N TYR A 130 5.07 -5.29 5.79
CA TYR A 130 5.91 -4.45 6.67
C TYR A 130 5.40 -3.01 6.73
N ASN A 131 5.68 -2.29 7.82
CA ASN A 131 5.45 -0.84 7.92
C ASN A 131 6.56 -0.05 7.21
N ILE A 132 6.49 0.09 5.89
CA ILE A 132 7.56 0.67 5.06
C ILE A 132 7.09 1.77 4.12
N ALA A 133 5.78 1.90 3.91
CA ALA A 133 5.23 2.86 2.96
C ALA A 133 4.80 4.15 3.67
N ASN A 134 4.90 5.26 2.94
CA ASN A 134 4.36 6.56 3.33
C ASN A 134 3.59 7.12 2.14
N ALA A 135 2.49 7.82 2.41
CA ALA A 135 1.72 8.49 1.38
C ALA A 135 1.33 9.90 1.81
N HIS A 136 1.28 10.82 0.87
CA HIS A 136 0.89 12.21 1.11
C HIS A 136 -0.18 12.60 0.11
N TYR A 137 -1.36 12.92 0.62
CA TYR A 137 -2.51 13.36 -0.15
C TYR A 137 -2.86 14.78 0.24
N ARG A 138 -3.13 15.62 -0.75
CA ARG A 138 -3.58 16.98 -0.54
C ARG A 138 -4.69 17.28 -1.53
N GLY A 139 -5.60 18.16 -1.17
CA GLY A 139 -6.69 18.51 -2.06
C GLY A 139 -7.43 19.75 -1.64
N ILE A 140 -8.26 20.22 -2.55
CA ILE A 140 -9.19 21.32 -2.37
C ILE A 140 -10.58 20.74 -2.59
N ASP A 141 -11.44 20.86 -1.59
CA ASP A 141 -12.85 20.55 -1.68
C ASP A 141 -13.66 21.85 -1.75
N TRP A 142 -14.75 21.84 -2.51
CA TRP A 142 -15.70 22.95 -2.54
C TRP A 142 -17.13 22.47 -2.48
N ASP A 143 -17.98 23.28 -1.85
CA ASP A 143 -19.43 23.07 -1.77
C ASP A 143 -20.20 24.35 -2.07
N HIS A 144 -21.29 24.22 -2.80
CA HIS A 144 -22.16 25.32 -3.15
C HIS A 144 -23.61 24.91 -3.01
N SER A 145 -24.41 25.73 -2.32
CA SER A 145 -25.85 25.57 -2.23
C SER A 145 -26.53 26.86 -2.64
N PHE A 146 -27.45 26.78 -3.61
CA PHE A 146 -28.27 27.90 -4.04
C PHE A 146 -29.75 27.51 -4.00
N LYS A 147 -30.56 28.40 -3.41
CA LYS A 147 -32.02 28.21 -3.30
C LYS A 147 -32.72 29.40 -3.94
N THR A 148 -33.76 29.13 -4.71
CA THR A 148 -34.59 30.21 -5.27
C THR A 148 -36.03 29.76 -5.46
N ALA A 149 -36.96 30.69 -5.40
CA ALA A 149 -38.34 30.46 -5.79
C ALA A 149 -38.48 30.69 -7.29
N THR A 150 -39.12 29.76 -7.99
CA THR A 150 -39.44 29.86 -9.41
C THR A 150 -40.95 29.79 -9.59
N PRO A 151 -41.50 30.20 -10.75
CA PRO A 151 -42.93 30.06 -11.03
C PRO A 151 -43.47 28.62 -10.94
N LEU A 152 -42.59 27.61 -11.00
CA LEU A 152 -42.94 26.19 -10.91
C LEU A 152 -42.76 25.61 -9.49
N GLY A 153 -42.22 26.38 -8.54
CA GLY A 153 -41.93 25.93 -7.18
C GLY A 153 -40.53 26.32 -6.68
N LYS A 154 -40.12 25.76 -5.54
CA LYS A 154 -38.79 25.99 -4.97
C LYS A 154 -37.73 25.18 -5.72
N LEU A 155 -36.73 25.86 -6.26
CA LEU A 155 -35.54 25.24 -6.86
C LEU A 155 -34.40 25.24 -5.85
N SER A 156 -33.71 24.11 -5.74
CA SER A 156 -32.45 23.98 -4.98
C SER A 156 -31.39 23.40 -5.91
N LEU A 157 -30.27 24.09 -6.01
CA LEU A 157 -29.07 23.64 -6.72
C LEU A 157 -27.98 23.38 -5.69
N ASN A 158 -27.36 22.20 -5.77
CA ASN A 158 -26.21 21.86 -4.95
C ASN A 158 -25.10 21.35 -5.87
N TRP A 159 -23.90 21.87 -5.68
CA TRP A 159 -22.73 21.46 -6.46
C TRP A 159 -21.53 21.31 -5.54
N THR A 160 -20.88 20.16 -5.63
CA THR A 160 -19.68 19.84 -4.86
C THR A 160 -18.61 19.27 -5.79
N GLY A 161 -17.36 19.39 -5.38
CA GLY A 161 -16.25 18.76 -6.08
C GLY A 161 -14.98 18.75 -5.25
N THR A 162 -14.03 17.94 -5.70
CA THR A 162 -12.72 17.76 -5.09
C THR A 162 -11.66 17.82 -6.17
N TYR A 163 -10.58 18.54 -5.91
CA TYR A 163 -9.40 18.58 -6.75
C TYR A 163 -8.18 18.10 -5.96
N MET A 164 -7.57 17.01 -6.41
CA MET A 164 -6.37 16.45 -5.81
C MET A 164 -5.14 17.26 -6.23
N LEU A 165 -4.36 17.71 -5.25
CA LEU A 165 -3.10 18.40 -5.49
C LEU A 165 -1.97 17.36 -5.60
N MET A 166 -1.09 17.53 -6.60
CA MET A 166 0.07 16.65 -6.73
C MET A 166 1.02 16.81 -5.52
N PRO A 167 1.62 15.71 -5.03
CA PRO A 167 2.75 15.80 -4.11
C PRO A 167 3.91 16.54 -4.80
N LEU A 168 4.57 17.43 -4.07
CA LEU A 168 5.77 18.16 -4.52
C LEU A 168 7.01 17.28 -4.39
#